data_AF-A0A2N1AI21-F1
#
_entry.id   AF-A0A2N1AI21-F1
#
_cell.length_a   1.000
_cell.length_b   1.000
_cell.length_c   1.000
_cell.angle_alpha   90.00
_cell.angle_beta   90.00
_cell.angle_gamma   90.00
#
_symmetry.space_group_name_H-M   'P 1'
#
loop_
_entity.id
_entity.type
_entity.pdbx_description
1 polymer ?
#
loop_
_entity_poly.entity_id
_entity_poly.type
_entity_poly.pdbx_seq_one_letter_code
_entity_poly.pdbx_strand_id
1 'polypeptide(L)'
;MRTIKTTVKACVTTAALASAIGLSGTAVAQEYTIGVSIPAATHGWTGGVNYHAEEAKKRLEALYPDIEITISTAGTAGEQANDL
;
A
#
# COMPACT_ATOMS: atom_id res chain seq x y z
N MET A 1 -4.42 48.98 -30.52
CA MET A 1 -4.85 48.49 -29.19
C MET A 1 -5.37 47.04 -29.17
N ARG A 2 -5.70 46.39 -30.30
CA ARG A 2 -6.19 44.98 -30.31
C ARG A 2 -5.10 43.92 -30.12
N THR A 3 -3.85 44.21 -30.47
CA THR A 3 -2.74 43.23 -30.51
C THR A 3 -2.17 42.89 -29.12
N ILE A 4 -2.14 43.84 -28.19
CA ILE A 4 -1.57 43.65 -26.83
C ILE A 4 -2.47 42.73 -25.97
N LYS A 5 -3.79 42.83 -26.14
CA LYS A 5 -4.75 42.01 -25.37
C LYS A 5 -4.67 40.52 -25.71
N THR A 6 -4.31 40.18 -26.95
CA THR A 6 -4.19 38.79 -27.41
C THR A 6 -2.93 38.10 -26.86
N THR A 7 -1.81 38.83 -26.77
CA THR A 7 -0.54 38.31 -26.22
C THR A 7 -0.60 38.09 -24.71
N VAL A 8 -1.27 38.99 -23.97
CA VAL A 8 -1.49 38.81 -22.53
C VAL A 8 -2.41 37.61 -22.24
N LYS A 9 -3.46 37.42 -23.04
CA LYS A 9 -4.37 36.28 -22.89
C LYS A 9 -3.67 34.94 -23.14
N ALA A 10 -2.79 34.89 -24.15
CA ALA A 10 -1.96 33.72 -24.44
C ALA A 10 -1.01 33.39 -23.26
N CYS A 11 -0.31 34.37 -22.72
CA CYS A 11 0.60 34.19 -21.58
C CYS A 11 -0.13 33.73 -20.30
N VAL A 12 -1.31 34.28 -20.01
CA VAL A 12 -2.14 33.89 -18.86
C VAL A 12 -2.67 32.45 -19.02
N THR A 13 -3.03 32.03 -20.23
CA THR A 13 -3.45 30.65 -20.48
C THR A 13 -2.31 29.64 -20.37
N THR A 14 -1.07 30.01 -20.72
CA THR A 14 0.09 29.10 -20.58
C THR A 14 0.52 28.96 -19.11
N ALA A 15 0.49 30.05 -18.34
CA ALA A 15 0.80 30.03 -16.91
C ALA A 15 -0.24 29.25 -16.08
N ALA A 16 -1.53 29.36 -16.42
CA ALA A 16 -2.61 28.63 -15.76
C ALA A 16 -2.60 27.12 -16.07
N LEU A 17 -2.10 26.71 -17.25
CA LEU A 17 -1.95 25.30 -17.59
C LEU A 17 -0.73 24.67 -16.90
N ALA A 18 0.36 25.44 -16.71
CA ALA A 18 1.53 24.99 -15.97
C ALA A 18 1.24 24.80 -14.46
N SER A 19 0.41 25.66 -13.86
CA SER A 19 -0.02 25.51 -12.46
C SER A 19 -1.03 24.38 -12.24
N ALA A 20 -1.81 24.01 -13.27
CA ALA A 20 -2.73 22.86 -13.19
C ALA A 20 -2.00 21.51 -13.16
N ILE A 21 -0.82 21.40 -13.79
CA ILE A 21 0.01 20.19 -13.76
C ILE A 21 0.72 20.05 -12.40
N GLY A 22 1.11 21.18 -11.78
CA GLY A 22 1.81 21.20 -10.49
C GLY A 22 0.97 20.86 -9.26
N LEU A 23 -0.37 20.74 -9.39
CA LEU A 23 -1.27 20.36 -8.30
C LEU A 23 -1.66 18.87 -8.31
N SER A 24 -1.11 18.11 -9.25
CA SER A 24 -1.20 16.65 -9.25
C SER A 24 -0.15 16.12 -8.27
N GLY A 25 -0.51 15.95 -7.00
CA GLY A 25 0.39 15.32 -6.03
C GLY A 25 0.93 14.01 -6.59
N THR A 26 2.25 13.80 -6.52
CA THR A 26 2.85 12.51 -6.88
C THR A 26 2.28 11.44 -5.95
N ALA A 27 1.53 10.50 -6.50
CA ALA A 27 1.12 9.32 -5.75
C ALA A 27 2.37 8.48 -5.50
N VAL A 28 2.94 8.62 -4.30
CA VAL A 28 3.99 7.72 -3.81
C VAL A 28 3.31 6.45 -3.30
N ALA A 29 3.81 5.29 -3.71
CA ALA A 29 3.38 4.04 -3.11
C ALA A 29 3.72 4.08 -1.62
N GLN A 30 2.76 3.73 -0.76
CA GLN A 30 2.99 3.66 0.67
C GLN A 30 3.44 2.25 1.01
N GLU A 31 4.57 2.16 1.69
CA GLU A 31 5.08 0.91 2.26
C GLU A 31 4.23 0.53 3.48
N TYR A 32 3.70 -0.69 3.50
CA TYR A 32 2.90 -1.19 4.62
C TYR A 32 3.42 -2.53 5.16
N THR A 33 3.52 -2.65 6.48
CA THR A 33 3.72 -3.93 7.15
C THR A 33 2.39 -4.48 7.65
N ILE A 34 2.06 -5.72 7.28
CA ILE A 34 0.85 -6.42 7.68
C ILE A 34 1.22 -7.53 8.66
N GLY A 35 0.84 -7.36 9.93
CA GLY A 35 0.97 -8.40 10.95
C GLY A 35 -0.20 -9.39 10.94
N VAL A 36 0.09 -10.68 10.94
CA VAL A 36 -0.90 -11.77 10.97
C VAL A 36 -0.63 -12.65 12.20
N SER A 37 -1.48 -12.54 13.23
CA SER A 37 -1.41 -13.37 14.43
C SER A 37 -2.42 -14.51 14.38
N ILE A 38 -1.94 -15.75 14.40
CA ILE A 38 -2.76 -16.96 14.26
C ILE A 38 -2.37 -18.04 15.30
N PRO A 39 -3.26 -18.98 15.64
CA PRO A 39 -2.89 -20.11 16.49
C PRO A 39 -1.91 -21.04 15.78
N ALA A 40 -0.91 -21.52 16.51
CA ALA A 40 0.08 -22.48 16.01
C ALA A 40 -0.54 -23.88 15.86
N ALA A 41 -0.38 -24.47 14.68
CA ALA A 41 -0.75 -25.86 14.43
C ALA A 41 0.01 -26.43 13.23
N THR A 42 0.33 -27.73 13.28
CA THR A 42 1.02 -28.45 12.20
C THR A 42 0.10 -29.37 11.38
N HIS A 43 -1.16 -29.52 11.79
CA HIS A 43 -2.13 -30.42 11.18
C HIS A 43 -3.58 -29.98 11.48
N GLY A 44 -4.54 -30.69 10.91
CA GLY A 44 -5.96 -30.36 11.04
C GLY A 44 -6.33 -29.05 10.36
N TRP A 45 -7.50 -28.52 10.69
CA TRP A 45 -8.01 -27.29 10.08
C TRP A 45 -7.06 -26.10 10.34
N THR A 46 -6.61 -25.91 11.59
CA THR A 46 -5.70 -24.83 11.95
C THR A 46 -4.33 -24.97 11.27
N GLY A 47 -3.83 -26.19 11.08
CA GLY A 47 -2.61 -26.43 10.30
C GLY A 47 -2.78 -26.02 8.83
N GLY A 48 -3.97 -26.26 8.26
CA GLY A 48 -4.33 -25.74 6.94
C GLY A 48 -4.33 -24.21 6.88
N VAL A 49 -4.83 -23.53 7.92
CA VAL A 49 -4.76 -22.05 8.01
C VAL A 49 -3.32 -21.56 8.02
N ASN A 50 -2.44 -22.20 8.80
CA ASN A 50 -1.01 -21.86 8.85
C ASN A 50 -0.35 -22.02 7.47
N TYR A 51 -0.57 -23.14 6.79
CA TYR A 51 -0.06 -23.38 5.44
C TYR A 51 -0.53 -22.29 4.45
N HIS A 52 -1.84 -22.01 4.43
CA HIS A 52 -2.38 -21.04 3.50
C HIS A 52 -1.98 -19.60 3.81
N ALA A 53 -1.69 -19.26 5.08
CA ALA A 53 -1.15 -17.95 5.43
C ALA A 53 0.23 -17.73 4.78
N GLU A 54 1.13 -18.71 4.84
CA GLU A 54 2.45 -18.66 4.19
C GLU A 54 2.34 -18.58 2.66
N GLU A 55 1.43 -19.35 2.05
CA GLU A 55 1.20 -19.28 0.61
C GLU A 55 0.61 -17.93 0.18
N ALA A 56 -0.29 -17.36 0.99
CA ALA A 56 -0.84 -16.04 0.76
C ALA A 56 0.22 -14.95 0.89
N LYS A 57 1.10 -15.03 1.89
CA LYS A 57 2.25 -14.13 2.04
C LYS A 57 3.09 -14.09 0.77
N LYS A 58 3.57 -15.25 0.30
CA LYS A 58 4.38 -15.35 -0.92
C LYS A 58 3.69 -14.75 -2.13
N ARG A 59 2.40 -15.05 -2.32
CA ARG A 59 1.62 -14.55 -3.47
C ARG A 59 1.42 -13.03 -3.40
N LEU A 60 1.14 -12.50 -2.22
CA LEU A 60 0.83 -11.08 -2.03
C LEU A 60 2.07 -10.20 -2.11
N GLU A 61 3.18 -10.59 -1.46
CA GLU A 61 4.46 -9.87 -1.57
C GLU A 61 5.02 -9.89 -3.00
N ALA A 62 4.76 -10.96 -3.77
CA ALA A 62 5.11 -10.99 -5.20
C ALA A 62 4.23 -10.08 -6.07
N LEU A 63 2.97 -9.85 -5.68
CA LEU A 63 2.02 -9.03 -6.44
C LEU A 63 2.10 -7.55 -6.07
N TYR A 64 2.43 -7.26 -4.82
CA TYR A 64 2.48 -5.93 -4.23
C TYR A 64 3.87 -5.76 -3.61
N PRO A 65 4.83 -5.16 -4.32
CA PRO A 65 6.20 -5.03 -3.83
C PRO A 65 6.34 -4.07 -2.64
N ASP A 66 5.32 -3.23 -2.41
CA ASP A 66 5.31 -2.20 -1.36
C ASP A 66 4.66 -2.70 -0.04
N ILE A 67 4.47 -4.02 0.11
CA ILE A 67 3.97 -4.60 1.36
C ILE A 67 4.91 -5.68 1.89
N GLU A 68 5.03 -5.73 3.21
CA GLU A 68 5.71 -6.79 3.95
C GLU A 68 4.70 -7.50 4.86
N ILE A 69 4.69 -8.83 4.87
CA ILE A 69 3.76 -9.60 5.69
C ILE A 69 4.54 -10.41 6.72
N THR A 70 4.22 -10.24 8.00
CA THR A 70 4.80 -11.02 9.09
C THR A 70 3.75 -11.90 9.73
N ILE A 71 4.03 -13.20 9.82
CA ILE A 71 3.13 -14.19 10.41
C ILE A 71 3.71 -14.59 11.77
N SER A 72 2.91 -14.43 12.82
CA SER A 72 3.22 -14.85 14.19
C SER A 72 2.25 -15.96 14.61
N THR A 73 2.80 -17.09 15.05
CA THR A 73 2.01 -18.25 15.47
C THR A 73 2.11 -18.43 16.97
N ALA A 74 0.98 -18.47 17.67
CA ALA A 74 0.93 -18.56 19.13
C ALA A 74 0.38 -19.91 19.62
N GLY A 75 0.99 -20.48 20.66
CA GLY A 75 0.54 -21.71 21.30
C GLY A 75 -0.62 -21.50 22.28
N THR A 76 -0.78 -20.28 22.80
CA THR A 76 -1.85 -19.91 23.74
C THR A 76 -2.52 -18.59 23.37
N ALA A 77 -3.73 -18.35 23.88
CA ALA A 77 -4.42 -17.08 23.70
C ALA A 77 -3.66 -15.88 24.32
N GLY A 78 -2.94 -16.11 25.42
CA GLY A 78 -2.12 -15.08 26.08
C GLY A 78 -0.92 -14.68 25.24
N GLU A 79 -0.21 -15.67 24.66
CA GLU A 79 0.85 -15.42 23.68
C GLU A 79 0.28 -14.67 22.46
N GLN A 80 -0.86 -15.12 21.93
CA GLN A 80 -1.46 -14.51 20.74
C GLN A 80 -1.82 -13.04 20.93
N ALA A 81 -2.25 -12.67 22.14
CA ALA A 81 -2.62 -11.30 22.48
C ALA A 81 -1.41 -10.38 22.74
N ASN A 82 -0.22 -10.95 23.04
CA ASN A 82 0.95 -10.20 23.48
C ASN A 82 2.11 -10.18 22.46
N ASP A 83 2.18 -11.12 21.51
CA ASP A 83 3.29 -11.28 20.55
C ASP A 83 3.06 -10.60 19.18
N LEU A 84 2.56 -9.35 19.19
CA LEU A 84 2.47 -8.49 18.01
C LEU A 84 3.07 -7.10 18.25
#